data_AF-A0A315V7Q5-F1
#
_entry.id   AF-A0A315V7Q5-F1
#
_cell.length_a   1.000
_cell.length_b   1.000
_cell.length_c   1.000
_cell.angle_alpha   90.00
_cell.angle_beta   90.00
_cell.angle_gamma   90.00
#
_symmetry.space_group_name_H-M   'P 1'
#
loop_
_entity.id
_entity.type
_entity.pdbx_description
1 polymer ?
#
loop_
_entity_poly.entity_id
_entity_poly.type
_entity_poly.pdbx_seq_one_letter_code
_entity_poly.pdbx_strand_id
1 'polypeptide(L)'
;MNGSQWKVPTKIAAQTCCALQADSEPLQQAWLAALQGSIDLAYRERGDACLIPPGTGDSAPLPATPPQRPAALAMALGGPGNQRCCDCGEPEPRWAAVNLGATVCIECSGIHRSLGVHLSKVRSLTLDSWEAEQLKLLCILGNDVVNAIYEARCSEEGRVKPRPDSPRSEREAWIRDKYVEKRFVQRRPAGGAADGIFLSEDLKMSGCWTDSPAHRPTGSPGHNISDKTSESADNGSENISASLTFPCDSAASPQKGAGLRLYQASVAGDLVSMATALAEGAEVNGGVAEEEGRTALIGAAVGGSLLACEFLLQNGANVNRRDLRGRGALHAAATAGHTGQVCLLLKRGANQYAVDEKGQDPLAIAMETANADIVTL
;
A
#
# COMPACT_ATOMS: atom_id res chain seq x y z
N MET A 1 0.48 6.21 -63.62
CA MET A 1 -0.78 5.45 -63.60
C MET A 1 -0.56 4.16 -62.86
N ASN A 2 -1.51 3.84 -61.98
CA ASN A 2 -1.72 2.59 -61.23
C ASN A 2 -0.81 2.31 -60.02
N GLY A 3 -1.29 2.79 -58.87
CA GLY A 3 -0.92 2.31 -57.55
C GLY A 3 -1.47 0.92 -57.28
N SER A 4 -0.71 0.13 -56.53
CA SER A 4 -1.17 -1.15 -55.99
C SER A 4 -1.57 -0.96 -54.53
N GLN A 5 -2.88 -0.99 -54.35
CA GLN A 5 -3.63 -0.83 -53.12
C GLN A 5 -3.39 -2.03 -52.20
N TRP A 6 -2.76 -1.78 -51.04
CA TRP A 6 -2.76 -2.73 -49.94
C TRP A 6 -4.18 -2.82 -49.39
N LYS A 7 -4.87 -3.93 -49.66
CA LYS A 7 -6.19 -4.19 -49.09
C LYS A 7 -6.04 -4.52 -47.60
N VAL A 8 -6.47 -3.59 -46.76
CA VAL A 8 -6.71 -3.82 -45.34
C VAL A 8 -7.93 -4.74 -45.20
N PRO A 9 -7.86 -5.88 -44.48
CA PRO A 9 -9.04 -6.69 -44.23
C PRO A 9 -10.06 -5.88 -43.44
N THR A 10 -11.24 -5.74 -44.03
CA THR A 10 -12.35 -4.96 -43.52
C THR A 10 -13.17 -5.82 -42.56
N LYS A 11 -13.51 -5.26 -41.40
CA LYS A 11 -14.55 -5.69 -40.46
C LYS A 11 -14.39 -7.09 -39.85
N ILE A 12 -13.73 -7.14 -38.69
CA ILE A 12 -14.15 -8.10 -37.65
C ILE A 12 -15.50 -7.59 -37.14
N ALA A 13 -16.58 -8.33 -37.43
CA ALA A 13 -17.89 -8.02 -36.90
C ALA A 13 -17.86 -8.12 -35.37
N ALA A 14 -18.57 -7.24 -34.66
CA ALA A 14 -18.62 -7.24 -33.18
C ALA A 14 -19.04 -8.60 -32.60
N GLN A 15 -19.82 -9.39 -33.36
CA GLN A 15 -20.21 -10.76 -33.01
C GLN A 15 -19.01 -11.72 -32.88
N THR A 16 -17.98 -11.56 -33.71
CA THR A 16 -16.74 -12.38 -33.66
C THR A 16 -15.82 -12.01 -32.50
N CYS A 17 -15.89 -10.78 -31.97
CA CYS A 17 -15.09 -10.37 -30.82
C CYS A 17 -15.67 -10.90 -29.49
N CYS A 18 -17.00 -10.89 -29.34
CA CYS A 18 -17.67 -11.45 -28.16
C CYS A 18 -17.60 -12.98 -28.07
N ALA A 19 -17.52 -13.68 -29.21
CA ALA A 19 -17.38 -15.14 -29.23
C ALA A 19 -15.99 -15.63 -28.76
N LEU A 20 -14.96 -14.76 -28.74
CA LEU A 20 -13.61 -15.12 -28.29
C LEU A 20 -13.40 -14.96 -26.77
N GLN A 21 -14.41 -14.47 -26.03
CA GLN A 21 -14.35 -14.26 -24.58
C GLN A 21 -15.49 -14.92 -23.80
N ALA A 22 -16.48 -15.50 -24.49
CA ALA A 22 -17.54 -16.27 -23.86
C ALA A 22 -17.23 -17.76 -24.03
N ASP A 23 -17.04 -18.49 -22.94
CA ASP A 23 -16.74 -19.93 -22.97
C ASP A 23 -17.89 -20.78 -23.55
N SER A 24 -19.05 -20.19 -23.84
CA SER A 24 -20.19 -20.84 -24.52
C SER A 24 -21.19 -19.83 -25.13
N GLU A 25 -21.94 -20.24 -26.15
CA GLU A 25 -23.02 -19.44 -26.78
C GLU A 25 -24.11 -18.98 -25.79
N PRO A 26 -24.57 -19.78 -24.82
CA PRO A 26 -25.54 -19.32 -23.81
C PRO A 26 -25.01 -18.17 -22.95
N LEU A 27 -23.72 -18.18 -22.61
CA LEU A 27 -23.08 -17.12 -21.82
C LEU A 27 -22.99 -15.81 -22.64
N GLN A 28 -22.68 -15.93 -23.93
CA GLN A 28 -22.70 -14.80 -24.86
C GLN A 28 -24.10 -14.18 -24.96
N GLN A 29 -25.14 -15.00 -25.09
CA GLN A 29 -26.53 -14.54 -25.16
C GLN A 29 -26.98 -13.87 -23.85
N ALA A 30 -26.63 -14.43 -22.69
CA ALA A 30 -26.94 -13.85 -21.39
C ALA A 30 -26.28 -12.48 -21.21
N TRP A 31 -25.02 -12.34 -21.65
CA TRP A 31 -24.30 -11.06 -21.59
C TRP A 31 -24.91 -10.00 -22.52
N LEU A 32 -25.25 -10.38 -23.76
CA LEU A 32 -25.91 -9.48 -24.71
C LEU A 32 -27.29 -9.02 -24.20
N ALA A 33 -28.08 -9.93 -23.61
CA ALA A 33 -29.37 -9.60 -23.03
C ALA A 33 -29.24 -8.64 -21.83
N ALA A 34 -28.25 -8.85 -20.97
CA ALA A 34 -27.97 -7.96 -19.84
C ALA A 34 -27.55 -6.54 -20.30
N LEU A 35 -26.69 -6.46 -21.30
CA LEU A 35 -26.26 -5.20 -21.89
C LEU A 35 -27.43 -4.43 -22.51
N GLN A 36 -28.28 -5.12 -23.29
CA GLN A 36 -29.47 -4.51 -23.89
C GLN A 36 -30.47 -4.04 -22.82
N GLY A 37 -30.65 -4.81 -21.74
CA GLY A 37 -31.48 -4.41 -20.61
C GLY A 37 -30.98 -3.14 -19.91
N SER A 38 -29.66 -2.96 -19.78
CA SER A 38 -29.07 -1.74 -19.22
C SER A 38 -29.26 -0.52 -20.13
N ILE A 39 -29.17 -0.72 -21.45
CA ILE A 39 -29.45 0.33 -22.44
C ILE A 39 -30.92 0.75 -22.38
N ASP A 40 -31.85 -0.21 -22.37
CA ASP A 40 -33.28 0.06 -22.31
C ASP A 40 -33.67 0.79 -21.02
N LEU A 41 -33.06 0.44 -19.89
CA LEU A 41 -33.28 1.13 -18.61
C LEU A 41 -32.81 2.60 -18.68
N ALA A 42 -31.63 2.85 -19.24
CA ALA A 42 -31.09 4.20 -19.38
C ALA A 42 -31.93 5.11 -20.31
N TYR A 43 -32.58 4.52 -21.32
CA TYR A 43 -33.51 5.27 -22.19
C TYR A 43 -34.86 5.53 -21.51
N ARG A 44 -35.34 4.62 -20.66
CA ARG A 44 -36.56 4.85 -19.85
C ARG A 44 -36.35 5.92 -18.79
N GLU A 45 -35.20 5.94 -18.11
CA GLU A 45 -34.87 6.97 -17.12
C GLU A 45 -34.75 8.38 -17.73
N ARG A 46 -34.46 8.49 -19.03
CA ARG A 46 -34.51 9.77 -19.77
C ARG A 46 -35.93 10.18 -20.23
N GLY A 47 -36.88 9.24 -20.25
CA GLY A 47 -38.26 9.45 -20.73
C GLY A 47 -39.23 9.98 -19.67
N ASP A 48 -38.99 9.72 -18.38
CA ASP A 48 -39.95 10.02 -17.31
C ASP A 48 -39.76 11.39 -16.62
N ALA A 49 -38.96 12.30 -17.19
CA ALA A 49 -38.78 13.65 -16.66
C ALA A 49 -39.93 14.63 -16.98
N CYS A 50 -41.05 14.17 -17.54
CA CYS A 50 -42.23 15.00 -17.70
C CYS A 50 -43.50 14.15 -17.56
N LEU A 51 -44.47 14.67 -16.79
CA LEU A 51 -45.83 14.15 -16.52
C LEU A 51 -46.01 13.37 -15.19
N ILE A 52 -46.14 14.10 -14.08
CA ILE A 52 -46.91 13.63 -12.91
C ILE A 52 -48.10 14.58 -12.68
N PRO A 53 -49.37 14.12 -12.81
CA PRO A 53 -50.53 14.78 -12.20
C PRO A 53 -50.78 14.25 -10.77
N PRO A 54 -51.42 15.04 -9.87
CA PRO A 54 -51.54 14.69 -8.46
C PRO A 54 -52.71 13.72 -8.24
N GLY A 55 -52.44 12.63 -7.53
CA GLY A 55 -53.45 11.65 -7.12
C GLY A 55 -53.01 10.89 -5.88
N THR A 56 -53.80 11.03 -4.82
CA THR A 56 -53.67 10.53 -3.46
C THR A 56 -53.63 9.00 -3.34
N GLY A 57 -52.81 8.47 -2.45
CA GLY A 57 -52.86 7.07 -2.00
C GLY A 57 -51.85 6.78 -0.90
N ASP A 58 -52.36 6.57 0.32
CA ASP A 58 -51.63 6.13 1.51
C ASP A 58 -50.80 4.87 1.24
N SER A 59 -49.52 4.91 1.60
CA SER A 59 -48.72 3.75 2.01
C SER A 59 -47.49 4.26 2.77
N ALA A 60 -47.47 3.98 4.07
CA ALA A 60 -46.33 4.27 4.95
C ALA A 60 -45.06 3.54 4.48
N PRO A 61 -43.87 4.19 4.46
CA PRO A 61 -42.62 3.48 4.21
C PRO A 61 -42.09 2.88 5.52
N LEU A 62 -41.90 1.56 5.55
CA LEU A 62 -41.07 0.89 6.56
C LEU A 62 -39.58 1.18 6.31
N PRO A 63 -38.75 1.23 7.38
CA PRO A 63 -37.37 1.69 7.30
C PRO A 63 -36.41 0.52 7.06
N ALA A 64 -35.41 0.72 6.19
CA ALA A 64 -34.05 0.21 6.31
C ALA A 64 -33.29 0.49 5.01
N THR A 65 -32.71 1.69 4.87
CA THR A 65 -31.53 1.82 4.02
C THR A 65 -30.41 1.08 4.78
N PRO A 66 -29.84 -0.03 4.25
CA PRO A 66 -28.59 -0.54 4.82
C PRO A 66 -27.56 0.60 4.77
N PRO A 67 -26.57 0.66 5.70
CA PRO A 67 -25.57 1.71 5.65
C PRO A 67 -24.93 1.66 4.26
N GLN A 68 -25.29 2.61 3.40
CA GLN A 68 -24.69 2.73 2.09
C GLN A 68 -23.24 3.07 2.39
N ARG A 69 -22.36 2.07 2.24
CA ARG A 69 -20.91 2.29 2.25
C ARG A 69 -20.70 3.51 1.37
N PRO A 70 -20.03 4.57 1.86
CA PRO A 70 -19.82 5.73 1.01
C PRO A 70 -19.13 5.23 -0.25
N ALA A 71 -19.62 5.65 -1.42
CA ALA A 71 -18.99 5.30 -2.68
C ALA A 71 -17.49 5.59 -2.56
N ALA A 72 -16.63 4.65 -2.98
CA ALA A 72 -15.18 4.72 -2.77
C ALA A 72 -14.59 6.11 -3.08
N LEU A 73 -15.11 6.76 -4.12
CA LEU A 73 -14.87 8.16 -4.46
C LEU A 73 -15.06 9.14 -3.28
N ALA A 74 -16.20 9.12 -2.59
CA ALA A 74 -16.49 10.03 -1.49
C ALA A 74 -15.51 9.87 -0.32
N MET A 75 -15.15 8.63 0.03
CA MET A 75 -14.14 8.39 1.06
C MET A 75 -12.76 8.88 0.62
N ALA A 76 -12.35 8.52 -0.60
CA ALA A 76 -11.07 8.92 -1.15
C ALA A 76 -10.90 10.44 -1.22
N LEU A 77 -11.92 11.16 -1.69
CA LEU A 77 -11.91 12.62 -1.75
C LEU A 77 -11.99 13.29 -0.37
N GLY A 78 -12.23 12.55 0.71
CA GLY A 78 -12.12 13.06 2.09
C GLY A 78 -10.69 13.14 2.62
N GLY A 79 -9.72 12.52 1.94
CA GLY A 79 -8.31 12.55 2.35
C GLY A 79 -7.60 13.90 2.09
N PRO A 80 -6.46 14.14 2.74
CA PRO A 80 -5.72 15.40 2.64
C PRO A 80 -5.22 15.64 1.20
N GLY A 81 -5.63 16.75 0.59
CA GLY A 81 -5.27 17.13 -0.78
C GLY A 81 -5.97 16.34 -1.89
N ASN A 82 -6.80 15.34 -1.54
CA ASN A 82 -7.36 14.42 -2.53
C ASN A 82 -8.43 15.03 -3.43
N GLN A 83 -8.90 16.25 -3.12
CA GLN A 83 -9.92 16.97 -3.92
C GLN A 83 -9.36 17.52 -5.23
N ARG A 84 -8.04 17.45 -5.43
CA ARG A 84 -7.34 17.87 -6.66
C ARG A 84 -6.34 16.81 -7.06
N CYS A 85 -6.17 16.59 -8.36
CA CYS A 85 -5.21 15.65 -8.93
C CYS A 85 -3.80 15.90 -8.39
N CYS A 86 -3.15 14.83 -7.93
CA CYS A 86 -1.81 14.87 -7.36
C CYS A 86 -0.78 15.55 -8.27
N ASP A 87 -0.93 15.45 -9.60
CA ASP A 87 0.13 15.87 -10.54
C ASP A 87 -0.15 17.18 -11.26
N CYS A 88 -1.41 17.49 -11.59
CA CYS A 88 -1.77 18.70 -12.34
C CYS A 88 -2.79 19.61 -11.65
N GLY A 89 -3.31 19.23 -10.49
CA GLY A 89 -4.26 20.04 -9.73
C GLY A 89 -5.71 20.06 -10.25
N GLU A 90 -6.04 19.26 -11.27
CA GLU A 90 -7.40 19.08 -11.79
C GLU A 90 -8.38 18.71 -10.66
N PRO A 91 -9.51 19.40 -10.49
CA PRO A 91 -10.47 19.12 -9.42
C PRO A 91 -11.11 17.73 -9.56
N GLU A 92 -11.58 17.19 -8.42
CA GLU A 92 -12.37 15.96 -8.32
C GLU A 92 -11.78 14.76 -9.09
N PRO A 93 -10.52 14.35 -8.80
CA PRO A 93 -9.91 13.20 -9.44
C PRO A 93 -10.70 11.91 -9.16
N ARG A 94 -10.96 11.12 -10.21
CA ARG A 94 -11.75 9.87 -10.14
C ARG A 94 -10.91 8.59 -10.26
N TRP A 95 -9.59 8.73 -10.24
CA TRP A 95 -8.64 7.63 -10.29
C TRP A 95 -7.67 7.75 -9.13
N ALA A 96 -7.01 6.66 -8.79
CA ALA A 96 -6.00 6.63 -7.75
C ALA A 96 -4.85 5.69 -8.11
N ALA A 97 -3.63 6.09 -7.72
CA ALA A 97 -2.46 5.23 -7.72
C ALA A 97 -2.36 4.56 -6.33
N VAL A 98 -2.86 3.34 -6.22
CA VAL A 98 -3.11 2.66 -4.93
C VAL A 98 -1.82 2.48 -4.11
N ASN A 99 -0.72 2.11 -4.77
CA ASN A 99 0.57 1.90 -4.12
C ASN A 99 1.23 3.21 -3.61
N LEU A 100 0.87 4.35 -4.21
CA LEU A 100 1.35 5.66 -3.80
C LEU A 100 0.43 6.32 -2.76
N GLY A 101 -0.83 5.90 -2.69
CA GLY A 101 -1.84 6.55 -1.86
C GLY A 101 -2.25 7.94 -2.39
N ALA A 102 -2.31 8.11 -3.71
CA ALA A 102 -2.61 9.39 -4.37
C ALA A 102 -3.84 9.30 -5.28
N THR A 103 -4.65 10.37 -5.34
CA THR A 103 -5.72 10.53 -6.33
C THR A 103 -5.23 11.33 -7.54
N VAL A 104 -5.61 10.89 -8.75
CA VAL A 104 -5.17 11.47 -10.02
C VAL A 104 -6.36 11.62 -10.98
N CYS A 105 -6.29 12.60 -11.89
CA CYS A 105 -7.31 12.78 -12.92
C CYS A 105 -7.20 11.70 -14.00
N ILE A 106 -8.20 11.65 -14.90
CA ILE A 106 -8.23 10.66 -15.99
C ILE A 106 -6.97 10.71 -16.85
N GLU A 107 -6.48 11.90 -17.20
CA GLU A 107 -5.34 12.04 -18.11
C GLU A 107 -4.02 11.63 -17.46
N CYS A 108 -3.75 12.10 -16.22
CA CYS A 108 -2.58 11.70 -15.44
C CYS A 108 -2.63 10.20 -15.12
N SER A 109 -3.80 9.63 -14.84
CA SER A 109 -3.96 8.18 -14.66
C SER A 109 -3.50 7.39 -15.89
N GLY A 110 -3.74 7.92 -17.09
CA GLY A 110 -3.27 7.33 -18.34
C GLY A 110 -1.74 7.35 -18.49
N ILE A 111 -1.08 8.39 -17.96
CA ILE A 111 0.39 8.49 -17.93
C ILE A 111 0.96 7.54 -16.86
N HIS A 112 0.36 7.48 -15.67
CA HIS A 112 0.76 6.52 -14.64
C HIS A 112 0.73 5.07 -15.14
N ARG A 113 -0.24 4.72 -15.99
CA ARG A 113 -0.29 3.40 -16.64
C ARG A 113 0.89 3.13 -17.55
N SER A 114 1.42 4.13 -18.27
CA SER A 114 2.57 3.95 -19.17
C SER A 114 3.90 3.80 -18.41
N LEU A 115 3.96 4.20 -17.13
CA LEU A 115 5.13 3.95 -16.27
C LEU A 115 5.31 2.46 -15.93
N GLY A 116 4.21 1.70 -15.91
CA GLY A 116 4.19 0.29 -15.55
C GLY A 116 3.90 0.01 -14.07
N VAL A 117 3.48 -1.23 -13.79
CA VAL A 117 2.91 -1.66 -12.49
C VAL A 117 3.90 -1.65 -11.33
N HIS A 118 5.20 -1.59 -11.62
CA HIS A 118 6.27 -1.52 -10.62
C HIS A 118 6.43 -0.11 -10.05
N LEU A 119 5.95 0.92 -10.76
CA LEU A 119 5.93 2.31 -10.30
C LEU A 119 4.54 2.76 -9.87
N SER A 120 3.51 2.41 -10.65
CA SER A 120 2.15 2.84 -10.34
C SER A 120 1.09 1.79 -10.64
N LYS A 121 0.19 1.58 -9.66
CA LYS A 121 -0.96 0.69 -9.73
C LYS A 121 -2.24 1.52 -9.75
N VAL A 122 -2.73 1.81 -10.95
CA VAL A 122 -3.89 2.68 -11.16
C VAL A 122 -5.21 1.89 -10.99
N ARG A 123 -6.15 2.48 -10.26
CA ARG A 123 -7.55 2.02 -10.10
C ARG A 123 -8.53 3.19 -10.21
N SER A 124 -9.73 2.92 -10.70
CA SER A 124 -10.83 3.87 -10.74
C SER A 124 -11.56 3.88 -9.40
N LEU A 125 -11.86 5.06 -8.89
CA LEU A 125 -12.65 5.25 -7.66
C LEU A 125 -14.16 5.04 -7.87
N THR A 126 -14.59 4.95 -9.13
CA THR A 126 -16.01 4.82 -9.50
C THR A 126 -16.33 3.52 -10.21
N LEU A 127 -15.34 2.88 -10.84
CA LEU A 127 -15.55 1.68 -11.68
C LEU A 127 -14.98 0.39 -11.06
N ASP A 128 -13.99 0.49 -10.18
CA ASP A 128 -13.37 -0.69 -9.57
C ASP A 128 -13.95 -0.97 -8.18
N SER A 129 -13.91 -2.24 -7.76
CA SER A 129 -14.14 -2.63 -6.37
C SER A 129 -12.92 -2.28 -5.50
N TRP A 130 -13.17 -1.88 -4.26
CA TRP A 130 -12.12 -1.47 -3.33
C TRP A 130 -12.17 -2.26 -2.02
N GLU A 131 -10.99 -2.69 -1.55
CA GLU A 131 -10.80 -3.18 -0.19
C GLU A 131 -10.77 -2.00 0.80
N ALA A 132 -11.26 -2.22 2.02
CA ALA A 132 -11.34 -1.15 3.03
C ALA A 132 -9.94 -0.62 3.40
N GLU A 133 -8.95 -1.50 3.44
CA GLU A 133 -7.56 -1.21 3.75
C GLU A 133 -6.93 -0.30 2.68
N GLN A 134 -7.23 -0.55 1.40
CA GLN A 134 -6.75 0.28 0.28
C GLN A 134 -7.31 1.70 0.34
N LEU A 135 -8.60 1.86 0.70
CA LEU A 135 -9.20 3.17 0.87
C LEU A 135 -8.66 3.89 2.10
N LYS A 136 -8.42 3.17 3.21
CA LYS A 136 -7.76 3.74 4.40
C LYS A 136 -6.36 4.26 4.08
N LEU A 137 -5.57 3.52 3.29
CA LEU A 137 -4.25 3.98 2.84
C LEU A 137 -4.34 5.29 2.05
N LEU A 138 -5.30 5.39 1.13
CA LEU A 138 -5.53 6.59 0.33
C LEU A 138 -5.96 7.81 1.19
N CYS A 139 -6.68 7.57 2.28
CA CYS A 139 -7.08 8.62 3.22
C CYS A 139 -5.97 9.05 4.17
N ILE A 140 -5.05 8.15 4.55
CA ILE A 140 -3.95 8.46 5.47
C ILE A 140 -2.78 9.14 4.75
N LEU A 141 -2.40 8.65 3.56
CA LEU A 141 -1.36 9.27 2.74
C LEU A 141 -1.95 10.51 2.07
N GLY A 142 -2.75 10.32 1.03
CA GLY A 142 -3.35 11.41 0.28
C GLY A 142 -2.32 12.28 -0.46
N ASN A 143 -2.83 13.18 -1.28
CA ASN A 143 -2.00 13.97 -2.19
C ASN A 143 -1.12 14.98 -1.47
N ASP A 144 -1.53 15.52 -0.33
CA ASP A 144 -0.70 16.47 0.42
C ASP A 144 0.57 15.80 0.93
N VAL A 145 0.46 14.61 1.54
CA VAL A 145 1.63 13.84 2.00
C VAL A 145 2.47 13.39 0.82
N VAL A 146 1.85 12.86 -0.24
CA VAL A 146 2.59 12.41 -1.43
C VAL A 146 3.35 13.56 -2.07
N ASN A 147 2.77 14.75 -2.18
CA ASN A 147 3.46 15.92 -2.72
C ASN A 147 4.53 16.45 -1.76
N ALA A 148 4.30 16.41 -0.44
CA ALA A 148 5.31 16.77 0.55
C ALA A 148 6.58 15.90 0.43
N ILE A 149 6.44 14.63 -0.02
CA ILE A 149 7.56 13.71 -0.26
C ILE A 149 8.15 13.90 -1.67
N TYR A 150 7.30 13.80 -2.70
CA TYR A 150 7.73 13.70 -4.09
C TYR A 150 7.91 15.05 -4.80
N GLU A 151 7.52 16.15 -4.17
CA GLU A 151 7.68 17.53 -4.68
C GLU A 151 8.47 18.41 -3.69
N ALA A 152 9.11 17.81 -2.68
CA ALA A 152 9.79 18.49 -1.57
C ALA A 152 10.79 19.57 -2.02
N ARG A 153 11.56 19.29 -3.08
CA ARG A 153 12.60 20.18 -3.64
C ARG A 153 12.20 20.81 -4.98
N CYS A 154 10.90 20.86 -5.27
CA CYS A 154 10.41 21.39 -6.55
C CYS A 154 10.88 22.83 -6.82
N SER A 155 10.84 23.69 -5.79
CA SER A 155 11.23 25.11 -5.90
C SER A 155 12.72 25.29 -6.18
N GLU A 156 13.58 24.41 -5.63
CA GLU A 156 15.03 24.44 -5.83
C GLU A 156 15.44 24.02 -7.25
N GLU A 157 14.72 23.09 -7.85
CA GLU A 157 14.99 22.56 -9.20
C GLU A 157 14.44 23.46 -10.32
N GLY A 158 13.70 24.52 -9.98
CA GLY A 158 13.14 25.47 -10.96
C GLY A 158 12.10 24.87 -11.91
N ARG A 159 11.54 23.70 -11.59
CA ARG A 159 10.47 23.05 -12.35
C ARG A 159 9.12 23.56 -11.88
N VAL A 160 8.18 23.73 -12.81
CA VAL A 160 6.82 24.19 -12.52
C VAL A 160 5.85 23.03 -12.70
N LYS A 161 5.02 22.80 -11.68
CA LYS A 161 3.95 21.81 -11.73
C LYS A 161 2.96 22.14 -12.85
N PRO A 162 2.58 21.17 -13.70
CA PRO A 162 1.63 21.41 -14.78
C PRO A 162 0.24 21.75 -14.24
N ARG A 163 -0.57 22.39 -15.08
CA ARG A 163 -1.95 22.80 -14.78
C ARG A 163 -2.98 21.87 -15.46
N PRO A 164 -4.27 21.98 -15.10
CA PRO A 164 -5.37 21.24 -15.74
C PRO A 164 -5.51 21.48 -17.25
N ASP A 165 -4.94 22.55 -17.78
CA ASP A 165 -4.92 22.93 -19.19
C ASP A 165 -3.56 22.66 -19.86
N SER A 166 -2.52 22.28 -19.10
CA SER A 166 -1.21 21.95 -19.65
C SER A 166 -1.31 20.76 -20.63
N PRO A 167 -0.54 20.78 -21.73
CA PRO A 167 -0.53 19.70 -22.70
C PRO A 167 -0.04 18.40 -22.08
N ARG A 168 -0.52 17.28 -22.64
CA ARG A 168 -0.18 15.93 -22.17
C ARG A 168 1.31 15.67 -22.03
N SER A 169 2.12 16.19 -22.97
CA SER A 169 3.58 16.03 -22.97
C SER A 169 4.26 16.69 -21.76
N GLU A 170 3.77 17.85 -21.31
CA GLU A 170 4.28 18.51 -20.10
C GLU A 170 3.92 17.71 -18.85
N ARG A 171 2.69 17.19 -18.78
CA ARG A 171 2.27 16.31 -17.68
C ARG A 171 3.09 15.03 -17.63
N GLU A 172 3.38 14.45 -18.79
CA GLU A 172 4.19 13.23 -18.88
C GLU A 172 5.62 13.46 -18.42
N ALA A 173 6.25 14.55 -18.87
CA ALA A 173 7.58 14.94 -18.42
C ALA A 173 7.61 15.15 -16.89
N TRP A 174 6.61 15.86 -16.34
CA TRP A 174 6.48 16.07 -14.90
C TRP A 174 6.33 14.77 -14.11
N ILE A 175 5.41 13.90 -14.51
CA ILE A 175 5.13 12.63 -13.83
C ILE A 175 6.36 11.71 -13.87
N ARG A 176 7.13 11.72 -14.96
CA ARG A 176 8.41 10.98 -15.04
C ARG A 176 9.46 11.55 -14.10
N ASP A 177 9.68 12.87 -14.13
CA ASP A 177 10.62 13.54 -13.20
C ASP A 177 10.24 13.25 -11.72
N LYS A 178 8.93 13.26 -11.42
CA LYS A 178 8.39 13.03 -10.08
C LYS A 178 8.56 11.60 -9.59
N TYR A 179 8.16 10.59 -10.36
CA TYR A 179 8.07 9.21 -9.85
C TYR A 179 9.14 8.25 -10.39
N VAL A 180 9.66 8.48 -11.59
CA VAL A 180 10.71 7.64 -12.19
C VAL A 180 12.07 8.13 -11.72
N GLU A 181 12.38 9.39 -12.02
CA GLU A 181 13.69 9.99 -11.68
C GLU A 181 13.76 10.38 -10.20
N LYS A 182 12.59 10.53 -9.55
CA LYS A 182 12.45 10.99 -8.16
C LYS A 182 13.23 12.28 -7.92
N ARG A 183 13.17 13.18 -8.91
CA ARG A 183 14.04 14.36 -9.01
C ARG A 183 13.89 15.31 -7.84
N PHE A 184 12.66 15.47 -7.35
CA PHE A 184 12.33 16.44 -6.30
C PHE A 184 12.35 15.84 -4.89
N VAL A 185 12.65 14.55 -4.74
CA VAL A 185 12.69 13.87 -3.45
C VAL A 185 13.93 14.34 -2.66
N GLN A 186 13.72 14.76 -1.42
CA GLN A 186 14.82 15.06 -0.50
C GLN A 186 15.58 13.76 -0.16
N ARG A 187 16.88 13.70 -0.45
CA ARG A 187 17.74 12.59 -0.02
C ARG A 187 18.61 13.05 1.15
N ARG A 188 18.61 12.30 2.25
CA ARG A 188 19.53 12.55 3.37
C ARG A 188 20.95 12.11 3.00
N PRO A 189 22.00 12.89 3.34
CA PRO A 189 23.38 12.48 3.11
C PRO A 189 23.74 11.27 3.98
N ALA A 190 24.57 10.36 3.45
CA ALA A 190 24.88 9.05 4.04
C ALA A 190 25.68 9.09 5.37
N GLY A 191 26.00 10.28 5.91
CA GLY A 191 26.88 10.44 7.08
C GLY A 191 26.43 11.47 8.12
N GLY A 192 25.17 11.93 8.08
CA GLY A 192 24.65 12.82 9.12
C GLY A 192 24.12 12.02 10.30
N ALA A 193 24.66 12.28 11.51
CA ALA A 193 24.08 11.81 12.76
C ALA A 193 22.58 12.15 12.82
N ALA A 194 21.83 11.34 13.57
CA ALA A 194 20.39 11.47 13.75
C ALA A 194 20.05 12.76 14.52
N ASP A 195 20.11 13.91 13.86
CA ASP A 195 19.42 15.10 14.33
C ASP A 195 17.94 14.95 13.95
N GLY A 196 17.13 15.01 15.01
CA GLY A 196 15.70 14.78 15.01
C GLY A 196 14.99 15.55 13.90
N ILE A 197 14.01 14.90 13.29
CA ILE A 197 13.12 15.55 12.35
C ILE A 197 12.25 16.52 13.16
N PHE A 198 12.50 17.82 13.01
CA PHE A 198 11.53 18.86 13.31
C PHE A 198 10.48 18.83 12.19
N LEU A 199 9.42 18.05 12.36
CA LEU A 199 8.16 18.32 11.68
C LEU A 199 7.51 19.47 12.44
N SER A 200 7.19 20.57 11.75
CA SER A 200 6.34 21.64 12.29
C SER A 200 5.07 21.03 12.89
N GLU A 201 4.74 21.41 14.12
CA GLU A 201 3.66 20.85 14.95
C GLU A 201 2.23 21.02 14.39
N ASP A 202 2.07 21.52 13.16
CA ASP A 202 0.78 21.98 12.62
C ASP A 202 -0.10 20.89 11.97
N LEU A 203 0.26 19.61 12.07
CA LEU A 203 -0.58 18.48 11.59
C LEU A 203 -1.09 17.55 12.70
N LYS A 204 -0.92 17.91 13.98
CA LYS A 204 -1.62 17.24 15.08
C LYS A 204 -3.00 17.84 15.29
N MET A 205 -4.02 17.19 14.72
CA MET A 205 -5.39 16.94 15.23
C MET A 205 -6.37 16.77 14.06
N SER A 206 -7.35 15.86 14.06
CA SER A 206 -8.08 15.19 15.14
C SER A 206 -8.77 13.94 14.56
N GLY A 207 -9.00 12.92 15.39
CA GLY A 207 -9.70 11.70 14.98
C GLY A 207 -9.93 10.77 16.16
N CYS A 208 -10.59 11.27 17.19
CA CYS A 208 -11.01 10.50 18.36
C CYS A 208 -12.07 9.47 17.94
N TRP A 209 -11.77 8.18 18.06
CA TRP A 209 -12.78 7.15 18.22
C TRP A 209 -12.56 6.54 19.61
N THR A 210 -13.39 6.96 20.55
CA THR A 210 -13.48 6.36 21.87
C THR A 210 -14.16 5.01 21.76
N ASP A 211 -13.54 3.98 22.32
CA ASP A 211 -14.29 2.95 23.04
C ASP A 211 -13.63 2.75 24.41
N SER A 212 -14.49 2.73 25.43
CA SER A 212 -14.19 2.80 26.85
C SER A 212 -13.98 1.42 27.50
N PRO A 213 -13.54 1.34 28.78
CA PRO A 213 -12.50 0.41 29.20
C PRO A 213 -13.01 -0.81 29.98
N ALA A 214 -12.16 -1.84 30.09
CA ALA A 214 -12.32 -2.90 31.09
C ALA A 214 -10.99 -3.23 31.80
N HIS A 215 -11.00 -2.93 33.11
CA HIS A 215 -10.38 -3.61 34.25
C HIS A 215 -8.91 -4.06 34.21
N ARG A 216 -8.10 -3.41 35.06
CA ARG A 216 -6.85 -3.92 35.64
C ARG A 216 -7.08 -4.16 37.15
N PRO A 217 -6.65 -5.29 37.75
CA PRO A 217 -6.52 -5.39 39.19
C PRO A 217 -5.10 -5.04 39.67
N THR A 218 -5.06 -4.44 40.85
CA THR A 218 -3.91 -4.01 41.66
C THR A 218 -3.34 -5.15 42.50
N GLY A 219 -2.03 -5.10 42.83
CA GLY A 219 -1.46 -5.82 43.97
C GLY A 219 0.06 -6.08 43.90
N SER A 220 0.85 -5.26 44.60
CA SER A 220 2.26 -5.49 45.00
C SER A 220 2.31 -6.41 46.26
N PRO A 221 3.46 -6.72 46.93
CA PRO A 221 4.86 -6.32 46.70
C PRO A 221 5.98 -7.39 46.96
N GLY A 222 7.16 -7.13 46.40
CA GLY A 222 8.48 -7.21 47.07
C GLY A 222 9.12 -8.56 47.39
N HIS A 223 10.39 -8.74 46.99
CA HIS A 223 11.46 -9.23 47.87
C HIS A 223 12.85 -8.87 47.27
N ASN A 224 13.65 -8.18 48.07
CA ASN A 224 15.09 -7.95 47.88
C ASN A 224 15.86 -9.23 48.19
N ILE A 225 16.82 -9.60 47.36
CA ILE A 225 18.02 -10.34 47.82
C ILE A 225 19.25 -9.72 47.14
N SER A 226 20.06 -9.08 47.98
CA SER A 226 21.46 -8.76 47.76
C SER A 226 22.30 -10.03 47.81
N ASP A 227 23.28 -10.19 46.92
CA ASP A 227 24.56 -10.71 47.37
C ASP A 227 25.75 -10.25 46.54
N LYS A 228 26.84 -10.07 47.27
CA LYS A 228 28.10 -9.43 46.89
C LYS A 228 29.14 -10.45 46.42
N THR A 229 30.15 -9.89 45.73
CA THR A 229 31.58 -10.28 45.70
C THR A 229 31.98 -11.61 45.04
N SER A 230 32.88 -11.52 44.05
CA SER A 230 34.33 -11.64 44.32
C SER A 230 35.17 -11.41 43.06
N GLU A 231 36.45 -11.12 43.33
CA GLU A 231 37.46 -10.54 42.46
C GLU A 231 37.98 -11.41 41.31
N SER A 232 38.55 -10.69 40.35
CA SER A 232 39.47 -11.05 39.29
C SER A 232 40.80 -11.64 39.77
N ALA A 233 41.40 -12.54 38.97
CA ALA A 233 42.83 -12.51 38.62
C ALA A 233 43.16 -13.48 37.46
N ASP A 234 43.52 -12.88 36.33
CA ASP A 234 44.67 -13.14 35.45
C ASP A 234 45.26 -14.56 35.28
N ASN A 235 45.37 -15.01 34.02
CA ASN A 235 46.64 -15.52 33.47
C ASN A 235 46.58 -15.63 31.94
N GLY A 236 47.50 -14.93 31.28
CA GLY A 236 47.73 -15.01 29.84
C GLY A 236 48.51 -16.27 29.41
N SER A 237 48.26 -16.70 28.17
CA SER A 237 49.28 -17.37 27.36
C SER A 237 49.02 -17.07 25.88
N GLU A 238 50.03 -16.52 25.23
CA GLU A 238 50.07 -16.23 23.80
C GLU A 238 50.37 -17.52 23.01
N ASN A 239 49.67 -17.77 21.90
CA ASN A 239 50.34 -18.22 20.67
C ASN A 239 49.48 -18.08 19.39
N ILE A 240 49.86 -17.07 18.59
CA ILE A 240 50.00 -16.97 17.13
C ILE A 240 49.33 -18.05 16.25
N SER A 241 48.37 -17.63 15.40
CA SER A 241 48.23 -18.11 14.00
C SER A 241 47.21 -17.29 13.19
N ALA A 242 47.72 -16.46 12.29
CA ALA A 242 47.13 -16.00 11.03
C ALA A 242 45.70 -15.42 11.03
N SER A 243 45.60 -14.12 11.32
CA SER A 243 44.47 -13.28 10.89
C SER A 243 44.50 -13.10 9.37
N LEU A 244 43.68 -13.86 8.65
CA LEU A 244 43.17 -13.43 7.34
C LEU A 244 42.02 -12.45 7.59
N THR A 245 42.37 -11.23 7.97
CA THR A 245 41.45 -10.09 7.93
C THR A 245 41.15 -9.79 6.46
N PHE A 246 39.97 -10.21 6.01
CA PHE A 246 39.33 -9.60 4.85
C PHE A 246 39.04 -8.13 5.19
N PRO A 247 39.54 -7.16 4.41
CA PRO A 247 39.11 -5.79 4.57
C PRO A 247 37.62 -5.71 4.20
N CYS A 248 36.75 -5.55 5.18
CA CYS A 248 35.39 -5.08 4.93
C CYS A 248 35.47 -3.58 4.67
N ASP A 249 35.85 -3.23 3.44
CA ASP A 249 35.57 -1.93 2.87
C ASP A 249 34.07 -1.89 2.59
N SER A 250 33.28 -1.39 3.54
CA SER A 250 31.90 -1.02 3.24
C SER A 250 31.67 0.42 3.71
N ALA A 251 32.10 1.35 2.86
CA ALA A 251 31.51 2.68 2.82
C ALA A 251 29.97 2.49 2.87
N ALA A 252 29.34 3.01 3.91
CA ALA A 252 27.91 2.84 4.14
C ALA A 252 27.15 3.42 2.93
N SER A 253 26.66 2.53 2.05
CA SER A 253 25.87 2.94 0.90
C SER A 253 24.61 3.66 1.40
N PRO A 254 24.20 4.81 0.82
CA PRO A 254 22.99 5.54 1.21
C PRO A 254 21.73 4.65 1.29
N GLN A 255 21.69 3.58 0.49
CA GLN A 255 20.62 2.59 0.39
C GLN A 255 20.47 1.76 1.67
N LYS A 256 21.57 1.48 2.39
CA LYS A 256 21.56 0.69 3.64
C LYS A 256 20.76 1.41 4.74
N GLY A 257 20.90 2.74 4.82
CA GLY A 257 20.17 3.55 5.78
C GLY A 257 18.67 3.63 5.48
N ALA A 258 18.29 3.73 4.21
CA ALA A 258 16.88 3.79 3.80
C ALA A 258 16.14 2.48 4.08
N GLY A 259 16.79 1.33 3.88
CA GLY A 259 16.24 0.01 4.21
C GLY A 259 15.93 -0.14 5.71
N LEU A 260 16.87 0.25 6.58
CA LEU A 260 16.66 0.23 8.03
C LEU A 260 15.51 1.16 8.45
N ARG A 261 15.44 2.38 7.91
CA ARG A 261 14.32 3.31 8.18
C ARG A 261 12.98 2.74 7.75
N LEU A 262 12.92 2.10 6.57
CA LEU A 262 11.71 1.44 6.10
C LEU A 262 11.28 0.34 7.08
N TYR A 263 12.21 -0.50 7.56
CA TYR A 263 11.91 -1.53 8.55
C TYR A 263 11.38 -0.94 9.87
N GLN A 264 12.08 0.05 10.44
CA GLN A 264 11.67 0.69 11.71
C GLN A 264 10.30 1.35 11.59
N ALA A 265 10.04 2.08 10.51
CA ALA A 265 8.74 2.67 10.22
C ALA A 265 7.64 1.60 10.04
N SER A 266 7.99 0.46 9.43
CA SER A 266 7.07 -0.67 9.26
C SER A 266 6.68 -1.30 10.59
N VAL A 267 7.65 -1.50 11.49
CA VAL A 267 7.39 -1.99 12.86
C VAL A 267 6.51 -1.01 13.64
N ALA A 268 6.75 0.29 13.50
CA ALA A 268 5.93 1.32 14.14
C ALA A 268 4.55 1.50 13.47
N GLY A 269 4.36 0.99 12.25
CA GLY A 269 3.15 1.24 11.45
C GLY A 269 3.04 2.67 10.90
N ASP A 270 4.14 3.42 10.84
CA ASP A 270 4.18 4.80 10.34
C ASP A 270 4.25 4.83 8.80
N LEU A 271 3.08 4.93 8.17
CA LEU A 271 2.93 4.92 6.71
C LEU A 271 3.64 6.09 6.01
N VAL A 272 3.73 7.25 6.64
CA VAL A 272 4.36 8.44 6.04
C VAL A 272 5.88 8.23 5.98
N SER A 273 6.47 7.75 7.07
CA SER A 273 7.89 7.40 7.11
C SER A 273 8.22 6.22 6.17
N MET A 274 7.33 5.23 6.04
CA MET A 274 7.49 4.15 5.07
C MET A 274 7.48 4.67 3.61
N ALA A 275 6.50 5.53 3.26
CA ALA A 275 6.42 6.13 1.93
C ALA A 275 7.64 6.99 1.61
N THR A 276 8.13 7.74 2.61
CA THR A 276 9.35 8.55 2.49
C THR A 276 10.57 7.67 2.23
N ALA A 277 10.76 6.60 3.00
CA ALA A 277 11.88 5.69 2.81
C ALA A 277 11.87 5.02 1.42
N LEU A 278 10.70 4.63 0.91
CA LEU A 278 10.57 4.10 -0.46
C LEU A 278 10.89 5.17 -1.52
N ALA A 279 10.47 6.42 -1.31
CA ALA A 279 10.83 7.53 -2.19
C ALA A 279 12.34 7.78 -2.19
N GLU A 280 13.00 7.71 -1.04
CA GLU A 280 14.46 7.82 -0.90
C GLU A 280 15.24 6.64 -1.52
N GLY A 281 14.56 5.55 -1.88
CA GLY A 281 15.15 4.40 -2.56
C GLY A 281 15.35 3.16 -1.69
N ALA A 282 14.64 3.05 -0.56
CA ALA A 282 14.60 1.81 0.20
C ALA A 282 14.08 0.64 -0.65
N GLU A 283 14.78 -0.50 -0.60
CA GLU A 283 14.34 -1.71 -1.28
C GLU A 283 13.24 -2.40 -0.48
N VAL A 284 12.05 -2.54 -1.06
CA VAL A 284 10.88 -3.16 -0.38
C VAL A 284 11.14 -4.60 0.08
N ASN A 285 12.02 -5.32 -0.62
CA ASN A 285 12.40 -6.71 -0.35
C ASN A 285 13.81 -6.85 0.25
N GLY A 286 14.45 -5.72 0.58
CA GLY A 286 15.77 -5.67 1.20
C GLY A 286 15.71 -6.20 2.63
N GLY A 287 16.62 -7.11 2.97
CA GLY A 287 16.79 -7.60 4.34
C GLY A 287 17.67 -6.63 5.13
N VAL A 288 17.30 -6.35 6.37
CA VAL A 288 18.08 -5.51 7.29
C VAL A 288 19.01 -6.40 8.10
N ALA A 289 20.32 -6.24 7.92
CA ALA A 289 21.33 -7.09 8.55
C ALA A 289 21.31 -6.98 10.09
N GLU A 290 21.06 -5.77 10.58
CA GLU A 290 20.91 -5.44 12.00
C GLU A 290 19.71 -6.15 12.66
N GLU A 291 18.77 -6.63 11.84
CA GLU A 291 17.51 -7.25 12.26
C GLU A 291 17.41 -8.69 11.74
N GLU A 292 18.54 -9.41 11.72
CA GLU A 292 18.61 -10.82 11.30
C GLU A 292 18.09 -11.04 9.86
N GLY A 293 18.29 -10.08 8.96
CA GLY A 293 17.83 -10.16 7.58
C GLY A 293 16.32 -9.98 7.40
N ARG A 294 15.59 -9.50 8.42
CA ARG A 294 14.16 -9.22 8.28
C ARG A 294 13.89 -8.16 7.22
N THR A 295 12.80 -8.35 6.49
CA THR A 295 12.28 -7.39 5.53
C THR A 295 11.29 -6.44 6.22
N ALA A 296 10.98 -5.33 5.55
CA ALA A 296 9.94 -4.40 5.98
C ALA A 296 8.59 -5.08 6.24
N LEU A 297 8.21 -6.07 5.42
CA LEU A 297 6.94 -6.79 5.58
C LEU A 297 6.92 -7.66 6.84
N ILE A 298 8.06 -8.27 7.19
CA ILE A 298 8.20 -8.98 8.47
C ILE A 298 8.10 -7.97 9.63
N GLY A 299 8.75 -6.81 9.52
CA GLY A 299 8.63 -5.73 10.51
C GLY A 299 7.18 -5.29 10.74
N ALA A 300 6.41 -5.08 9.67
CA ALA A 300 4.98 -4.73 9.76
C ALA A 300 4.14 -5.84 10.43
N ALA A 301 4.44 -7.11 10.16
CA ALA A 301 3.77 -8.25 10.80
C ALA A 301 4.09 -8.32 12.30
N VAL A 302 5.35 -8.07 12.68
CA VAL A 302 5.77 -7.97 14.09
C VAL A 302 5.07 -6.79 14.79
N GLY A 303 4.99 -5.64 14.14
CA GLY A 303 4.36 -4.42 14.66
C GLY A 303 2.83 -4.45 14.71
N GLY A 304 2.18 -5.45 14.11
CA GLY A 304 0.72 -5.58 14.11
C GLY A 304 -0.05 -4.59 13.23
N SER A 305 0.65 -3.79 12.40
CA SER A 305 -0.01 -2.85 11.50
C SER A 305 -0.49 -3.55 10.22
N LEU A 306 -1.80 -3.80 10.13
CA LEU A 306 -2.43 -4.34 8.93
C LEU A 306 -2.24 -3.42 7.71
N LEU A 307 -2.32 -2.10 7.93
CA LEU A 307 -2.14 -1.10 6.88
C LEU A 307 -0.69 -1.06 6.38
N ALA A 308 0.30 -1.21 7.25
CA ALA A 308 1.70 -1.29 6.82
C ALA A 308 1.94 -2.54 5.96
N CYS A 309 1.37 -3.70 6.32
CA CYS A 309 1.41 -4.89 5.47
C CYS A 309 0.77 -4.60 4.10
N GLU A 310 -0.43 -4.02 4.08
CA GLU A 310 -1.12 -3.69 2.84
C GLU A 310 -0.29 -2.74 1.96
N PHE A 311 0.25 -1.69 2.55
CA PHE A 311 1.07 -0.70 1.84
C PHE A 311 2.32 -1.33 1.20
N LEU A 312 3.03 -2.19 1.92
CA LEU A 312 4.21 -2.88 1.41
C LEU A 312 3.86 -3.87 0.30
N LEU A 313 2.75 -4.62 0.43
CA LEU A 313 2.26 -5.52 -0.60
C LEU A 313 1.84 -4.75 -1.87
N GLN A 314 1.22 -3.59 -1.72
CA GLN A 314 0.94 -2.69 -2.85
C GLN A 314 2.22 -2.14 -3.48
N ASN A 315 3.32 -2.03 -2.73
CA ASN A 315 4.64 -1.64 -3.25
C ASN A 315 5.53 -2.83 -3.67
N GLY A 316 4.96 -4.04 -3.80
CA GLY A 316 5.67 -5.19 -4.38
C GLY A 316 6.52 -5.98 -3.39
N ALA A 317 6.22 -5.89 -2.09
CA ALA A 317 6.78 -6.81 -1.11
C ALA A 317 6.43 -8.26 -1.48
N ASN A 318 7.44 -9.12 -1.53
CA ASN A 318 7.28 -10.54 -1.72
C ASN A 318 6.86 -11.17 -0.39
N VAL A 319 5.61 -11.60 -0.33
CA VAL A 319 4.94 -12.18 0.83
C VAL A 319 5.68 -13.39 1.43
N ASN A 320 6.48 -14.09 0.62
CA ASN A 320 7.19 -15.32 0.99
C ASN A 320 8.69 -15.09 1.28
N ARG A 321 9.16 -13.85 1.36
CA ARG A 321 10.55 -13.57 1.81
C ARG A 321 10.70 -13.95 3.28
N ARG A 322 11.84 -14.55 3.59
CA ARG A 322 12.17 -15.10 4.92
C ARG A 322 13.42 -14.42 5.45
N ASP A 323 13.46 -14.21 6.76
CA ASP A 323 14.64 -13.73 7.48
C ASP A 323 15.72 -14.83 7.58
N LEU A 324 16.86 -14.52 8.21
CA LEU A 324 17.96 -15.48 8.39
C LEU A 324 17.56 -16.70 9.22
N ARG A 325 16.51 -16.57 10.05
CA ARG A 325 15.94 -17.67 10.85
C ARG A 325 14.88 -18.47 10.10
N GLY A 326 14.73 -18.22 8.80
CA GLY A 326 13.72 -18.85 8.00
C GLY A 326 12.29 -18.41 8.33
N ARG A 327 12.06 -17.30 9.03
CA ARG A 327 10.70 -16.84 9.33
C ARG A 327 10.26 -15.82 8.31
N GLY A 328 9.07 -16.02 7.74
CA GLY A 328 8.40 -15.05 6.87
C GLY A 328 7.40 -14.19 7.65
N ALA A 329 6.75 -13.25 6.95
CA ALA A 329 5.73 -12.39 7.55
C ALA A 329 4.56 -13.19 8.16
N LEU A 330 4.19 -14.32 7.53
CA LEU A 330 3.12 -15.20 8.02
C LEU A 330 3.50 -15.87 9.35
N HIS A 331 4.77 -16.24 9.53
CA HIS A 331 5.24 -16.79 10.81
C HIS A 331 5.15 -15.72 11.90
N ALA A 332 5.63 -14.50 11.62
CA ALA A 332 5.58 -13.40 12.58
C ALA A 332 4.14 -13.04 12.99
N ALA A 333 3.22 -12.95 12.03
CA ALA A 333 1.81 -12.69 12.30
C ALA A 333 1.14 -13.81 13.12
N ALA A 334 1.45 -15.08 12.82
CA ALA A 334 0.95 -16.23 13.58
C ALA A 334 1.50 -16.26 15.01
N THR A 335 2.80 -16.02 15.20
CA THR A 335 3.42 -15.94 16.54
C THR A 335 2.80 -14.83 17.38
N ALA A 336 2.50 -13.67 16.77
CA ALA A 336 1.91 -12.53 17.47
C ALA A 336 0.38 -12.61 17.63
N GLY A 337 -0.28 -13.59 17.01
CA GLY A 337 -1.73 -13.74 17.07
C GLY A 337 -2.51 -12.70 16.26
N HIS A 338 -1.90 -12.08 15.26
CA HIS A 338 -2.52 -11.03 14.44
C HIS A 338 -3.39 -11.64 13.32
N THR A 339 -4.59 -12.14 13.66
CA THR A 339 -5.51 -12.84 12.74
C THR A 339 -5.80 -12.08 11.45
N GLY A 340 -6.00 -10.75 11.53
CA GLY A 340 -6.23 -9.92 10.34
C GLY A 340 -5.04 -9.89 9.37
N GLN A 341 -3.81 -9.87 9.91
CA GLN A 341 -2.59 -9.93 9.08
C GLN A 341 -2.40 -11.32 8.48
N VAL A 342 -2.67 -12.40 9.23
CA VAL A 342 -2.66 -13.77 8.69
C VAL A 342 -3.60 -13.89 7.50
N CYS A 343 -4.86 -13.45 7.65
CA CYS A 343 -5.86 -13.47 6.58
C CYS A 343 -5.38 -12.67 5.35
N LEU A 344 -4.84 -11.46 5.56
CA LEU A 344 -4.31 -10.65 4.47
C LEU A 344 -3.16 -11.35 3.74
N LEU A 345 -2.19 -11.89 4.48
CA LEU A 345 -1.01 -12.54 3.90
C LEU A 345 -1.41 -13.80 3.11
N LEU A 346 -2.33 -14.62 3.63
CA LEU A 346 -2.87 -15.80 2.92
C LEU A 346 -3.59 -15.41 1.64
N LYS A 347 -4.46 -14.38 1.67
CA LYS A 347 -5.13 -13.82 0.48
C LYS A 347 -4.14 -13.36 -0.60
N ARG A 348 -2.92 -13.01 -0.20
CA ARG A 348 -1.85 -12.52 -1.09
C ARG A 348 -0.85 -13.61 -1.47
N GLY A 349 -1.17 -14.88 -1.18
CA GLY A 349 -0.39 -16.04 -1.61
C GLY A 349 0.78 -16.40 -0.70
N ALA A 350 0.69 -16.09 0.60
CA ALA A 350 1.65 -16.60 1.57
C ALA A 350 1.64 -18.13 1.61
N ASN A 351 2.83 -18.74 1.62
CA ASN A 351 3.00 -20.19 1.71
C ASN A 351 2.78 -20.64 3.17
N GLN A 352 1.61 -21.20 3.43
CA GLN A 352 1.22 -21.72 4.74
C GLN A 352 1.98 -22.98 5.19
N TYR A 353 2.78 -23.60 4.31
CA TYR A 353 3.58 -24.79 4.62
C TYR A 353 5.08 -24.50 4.76
N ALA A 354 5.49 -23.23 4.66
CA ALA A 354 6.89 -22.88 4.86
C ALA A 354 7.26 -23.11 6.33
N VAL A 355 8.33 -23.87 6.59
CA VAL A 355 8.82 -24.16 7.93
C VAL A 355 10.03 -23.30 8.27
N ASP A 356 10.11 -22.76 9.48
CA ASP A 356 11.28 -22.01 9.98
C ASP A 356 12.48 -22.92 10.35
N GLU A 357 13.54 -22.35 10.92
CA GLU A 357 14.71 -23.12 11.38
C GLU A 357 14.40 -24.18 12.45
N LYS A 358 13.32 -24.02 13.21
CA LYS A 358 12.87 -25.01 14.20
C LYS A 358 11.99 -26.09 13.57
N GLY A 359 11.75 -26.02 12.26
CA GLY A 359 10.83 -26.89 11.55
C GLY A 359 9.36 -26.55 11.78
N GLN A 360 9.04 -25.36 12.29
CA GLN A 360 7.67 -24.95 12.57
C GLN A 360 7.09 -24.21 11.38
N ASP A 361 5.95 -24.67 10.86
CA ASP A 361 5.13 -23.91 9.94
C ASP A 361 4.17 -22.96 10.71
N PRO A 362 3.50 -22.01 10.03
CA PRO A 362 2.54 -21.11 10.67
C PRO A 362 1.43 -21.80 11.46
N LEU A 363 0.98 -22.99 11.04
CA LEU A 363 -0.05 -23.75 11.74
C LEU A 363 0.47 -24.31 13.07
N ALA A 364 1.66 -24.91 13.06
CA ALA A 364 2.33 -25.41 14.26
C ALA A 364 2.56 -24.29 15.27
N ILE A 365 2.97 -23.10 14.80
CA ILE A 365 3.10 -21.90 15.64
C ILE A 365 1.74 -21.52 16.26
N ALA A 366 0.68 -21.44 15.47
CA ALA A 366 -0.64 -21.06 15.95
C ALA A 366 -1.24 -22.06 16.96
N MET A 367 -0.95 -23.35 16.78
CA MET A 367 -1.31 -24.39 17.74
C MET A 367 -0.53 -24.25 19.06
N GLU A 368 0.77 -23.99 19.00
CA GLU A 368 1.61 -23.78 20.19
C GLU A 368 1.19 -22.52 20.97
N THR A 369 0.81 -21.45 20.27
CA THR A 369 0.30 -20.21 20.89
C THR A 369 -1.19 -20.27 21.24
N ALA A 370 -1.86 -21.41 21.01
CA ALA A 370 -3.28 -21.63 21.27
C ALA A 370 -4.23 -20.59 20.63
N ASN A 371 -3.91 -20.12 19.42
CA ASN A 371 -4.74 -19.17 18.68
C ASN A 371 -5.74 -19.91 17.75
N ALA A 372 -6.93 -20.18 18.27
CA ALA A 372 -7.96 -20.97 17.56
C ALA A 372 -8.42 -20.33 16.24
N ASP A 373 -8.51 -18.99 16.17
CA ASP A 373 -8.94 -18.29 14.96
C ASP A 373 -7.93 -18.50 13.83
N ILE A 374 -6.63 -18.37 14.12
CA ILE A 374 -5.56 -18.58 13.14
C ILE A 374 -5.45 -20.05 12.71
N VAL A 375 -5.67 -21.00 13.63
CA VAL A 375 -5.71 -22.43 13.30
C VAL A 375 -6.86 -22.77 12.33
N THR A 376 -7.95 -22.01 12.39
CA THR A 376 -9.14 -22.24 11.56
C THR A 376 -9.03 -21.63 10.16
N LEU A 377 -8.28 -20.54 10.02
CA LEU A 377 -8.00 -19.86 8.74
C LEU A 377 -7.12 -20.72 7.82
#